data_AF-F6HVG8-F1
#
_entry.id   AF-F6HVG8-F1
#
_cell.length_a   1.000
_cell.length_b   1.000
_cell.length_c   1.000
_cell.angle_alpha   90.00
_cell.angle_beta   90.00
_cell.angle_gamma   90.00
#
_symmetry.space_group_name_H-M   'P 1'
#
loop_
_entity.id
_entity.type
_entity.pdbx_description
1 polymer ?
#
loop_
_entity_poly.entity_id
_entity_poly.type
_entity_poly.pdbx_seq_one_letter_code
_entity_poly.pdbx_strand_id
1 'polypeptide(L)' 'MKANANKNEKEALTRVIVTRANVDMKDIAEEYDRQYKTPLTQKIEDVALGNYKDFLVTLVQRALPKGSD' A
#
# COMPACT_ATOMS: atom_id res chain seq x y z
N MET A 1 -4.03 0.45 -19.03
CA MET A 1 -2.96 -0.56 -18.93
C MET A 1 -1.91 -0.07 -17.95
N LYS A 2 -1.79 -0.61 -16.73
CA LYS A 2 -0.58 -0.44 -15.91
C LYS A 2 -0.36 -1.69 -15.08
N ALA A 3 0.53 -2.56 -15.55
CA ALA A 3 1.07 -3.66 -14.77
C ALA A 3 2.49 -3.98 -15.26
N ASN A 4 3.42 -3.05 -15.06
CA ASN A 4 4.84 -3.27 -15.33
C ASN A 4 5.72 -3.03 -14.09
N ALA A 5 5.18 -3.26 -12.88
CA ALA A 5 6.03 -3.36 -11.70
C ALA A 5 6.93 -4.59 -11.88
N ASN A 6 8.23 -4.38 -12.01
CA ASN A 6 9.20 -5.45 -12.14
C ASN A 6 9.32 -6.23 -10.81
N LYS A 7 10.01 -7.37 -10.83
CA LYS A 7 10.14 -8.26 -9.67
C LYS A 7 10.66 -7.52 -8.42
N ASN A 8 11.64 -6.63 -8.60
CA ASN A 8 12.29 -5.92 -7.50
C ASN A 8 11.34 -4.90 -6.84
N GLU A 9 10.52 -4.21 -7.63
CA GLU A 9 9.53 -3.25 -7.13
C GLU A 9 8.42 -3.96 -6.33
N LYS A 10 7.99 -5.14 -6.78
CA LYS A 10 7.01 -5.96 -6.06
C LYS A 10 7.58 -6.48 -4.73
N GLU A 11 8.83 -6.94 -4.72
CA GLU A 11 9.50 -7.38 -3.50
C GLU A 11 9.68 -6.24 -2.49
N ALA A 12 10.11 -5.06 -2.97
CA ALA A 12 10.23 -3.88 -2.12
C ALA A 12 8.88 -3.46 -1.53
N LEU A 13 7.83 -3.41 -2.36
CA LEU A 13 6.46 -3.10 -1.92
C LEU A 13 5.97 -4.09 -0.86
N THR A 14 6.12 -5.39 -1.11
CA THR A 14 5.74 -6.45 -0.16
C THR A 14 6.46 -6.24 1.16
N ARG A 15 7.79 -6.07 1.12
CA ARG A 15 8.63 -5.95 2.31
C ARG A 15 8.20 -4.75 3.15
N VAL A 16 8.01 -3.59 2.53
CA VAL A 16 7.60 -2.37 3.25
C VAL A 16 6.22 -2.56 3.88
N ILE A 17 5.22 -3.00 3.11
CA ILE A 17 3.85 -3.13 3.63
C ILE A 17 3.79 -4.13 4.77
N VAL A 18 4.39 -5.32 4.61
CA VAL A 18 4.33 -6.38 5.61
C VAL A 18 5.08 -6.00 6.90
N THR A 19 6.26 -5.38 6.79
CA THR A 19 7.07 -5.05 7.98
C THR A 19 6.58 -3.82 8.73
N ARG A 20 5.90 -2.89 8.05
CA ARG A 20 5.46 -1.61 8.65
C ARG A 20 3.99 -1.60 9.06
N ALA A 21 3.19 -2.60 8.65
CA ALA A 21 1.76 -2.68 8.97
C ALA A 21 1.44 -2.56 10.47
N ASN A 22 2.30 -3.04 11.37
CA ASN A 22 2.05 -2.98 12.81
C ASN A 22 2.87 -1.90 13.55
N VAL A 23 3.65 -1.10 12.82
CA VAL A 23 4.59 -0.14 13.42
C VAL A 23 4.08 1.28 13.22
N ASP A 24 3.97 1.72 11.97
CA ASP A 24 3.78 3.13 11.61
C ASP A 24 3.18 3.31 10.21
N MET A 25 2.41 2.33 9.73
CA MET A 25 1.75 2.40 8.42
C MET A 25 0.85 3.63 8.26
N LYS A 26 0.28 4.12 9.36
CA LYS A 26 -0.52 5.34 9.38
C LYS A 26 0.30 6.55 8.92
N ASP A 27 1.46 6.77 9.54
CA ASP A 27 2.33 7.89 9.21
C ASP A 27 2.83 7.79 7.77
N ILE A 28 3.14 6.57 7.31
CA ILE A 28 3.51 6.32 5.91
C ILE A 28 2.38 6.70 4.95
N ALA A 29 1.14 6.27 5.24
CA ALA A 29 0.00 6.54 4.38
C ALA A 29 -0.35 8.04 4.33
N GLU A 30 -0.33 8.71 5.48
CA GLU A 30 -0.57 10.16 5.58
C GLU A 30 0.51 10.95 4.83
N GLU A 31 1.77 10.59 5.01
CA GLU A 31 2.88 11.25 4.32
C GLU A 31 2.86 10.97 2.81
N TYR A 32 2.49 9.76 2.40
CA TYR A 32 2.32 9.39 1.00
C TYR A 32 1.21 10.24 0.35
N ASP A 33 0.04 10.35 0.98
CA ASP A 33 -1.04 11.18 0.47
C ASP A 33 -0.66 12.67 0.45
N ARG A 34 0.04 13.15 1.49
CA ARG A 34 0.54 14.54 1.52
C ARG A 34 1.44 14.85 0.33
N GLN A 35 2.35 13.95 -0.02
CA GLN A 35 3.31 14.13 -1.12
C GLN A 35 2.70 13.92 -2.50
N TYR A 36 1.88 12.88 -2.69
CA TYR A 36 1.43 12.44 -4.01
C TYR A 36 -0.04 12.73 -4.30
N LYS A 37 -0.81 13.24 -3.32
CA LYS A 37 -2.24 13.55 -3.43
C LYS A 37 -3.05 12.34 -3.94
N THR A 38 -2.69 11.17 -3.44
CA THR A 38 -3.30 9.89 -3.82
C THR A 38 -3.18 8.96 -2.62
N PRO A 39 -4.27 8.29 -2.21
CA PRO A 39 -4.21 7.29 -1.15
C PRO A 39 -3.23 6.17 -1.48
N LEU A 40 -2.46 5.73 -0.49
CA LEU A 40 -1.51 4.63 -0.64
C LEU A 40 -2.19 3.34 -1.14
N THR A 41 -3.42 3.08 -0.68
CA THR A 41 -4.24 1.94 -1.11
C THR A 41 -4.55 2.00 -2.60
N GLN A 42 -4.98 3.15 -3.12
CA GLN A 42 -5.23 3.33 -4.55
C GLN A 42 -3.96 3.08 -5.37
N LYS A 43 -2.80 3.53 -4.88
CA LYS A 43 -1.54 3.23 -5.57
C LYS A 43 -1.24 1.74 -5.64
N ILE A 44 -1.52 0.99 -4.57
CA ILE A 44 -1.35 -0.47 -4.52
C ILE A 44 -2.26 -1.14 -5.55
N GLU A 45 -3.51 -0.69 -5.67
CA GLU A 45 -4.47 -1.19 -6.65
C GLU A 45 -4.03 -0.96 -8.10
N ASP A 46 -3.32 0.15 -8.37
CA ASP A 46 -2.78 0.46 -9.69
C ASP A 46 -1.59 -0.43 -10.11
N VAL A 47 -0.87 -1.03 -9.16
CA VAL A 47 0.40 -1.76 -9.43
C VAL A 47 0.33 -3.26 -9.14
N ALA A 48 -0.65 -3.70 -8.36
CA ALA A 48 -0.86 -5.08 -7.97
C ALA A 48 -2.22 -5.58 -8.48
N LEU A 49 -2.33 -6.89 -8.74
CA LEU A 49 -3.55 -7.52 -9.24
C LEU A 49 -3.90 -8.78 -8.43
N GLY A 50 -5.17 -9.16 -8.46
CA GLY A 50 -5.70 -10.37 -7.84
C GLY A 50 -5.44 -10.46 -6.32
N ASN A 51 -5.36 -11.68 -5.80
CA ASN A 51 -5.23 -11.93 -4.36
C ASN A 51 -4.03 -11.23 -3.71
N TYR A 52 -2.94 -11.01 -4.45
CA TYR A 52 -1.78 -10.28 -3.95
C TYR A 52 -2.12 -8.81 -3.65
N LYS A 53 -2.88 -8.16 -4.54
CA LYS A 53 -3.40 -6.80 -4.31
C LYS A 53 -4.33 -6.77 -3.10
N ASP A 54 -5.31 -7.67 -3.05
CA ASP A 54 -6.30 -7.70 -1.97
C ASP A 54 -5.62 -7.93 -0.60
N PHE A 55 -4.60 -8.79 -0.55
CA PHE A 55 -3.79 -9.02 0.64
C PHE A 55 -3.07 -7.75 1.11
N LEU A 56 -2.37 -7.05 0.21
CA LEU A 56 -1.64 -5.82 0.57
C LEU A 56 -2.58 -4.70 1.02
N VAL A 57 -3.70 -4.50 0.31
CA VAL A 57 -4.71 -3.51 0.70
C VAL A 57 -5.26 -3.83 2.09
N THR A 58 -5.57 -5.10 2.37
CA THR A 58 -6.06 -5.53 3.69
C THR A 58 -5.06 -5.22 4.81
N LEU A 59 -3.76 -5.43 4.58
CA LEU A 59 -2.73 -5.11 5.57
C LEU A 59 -2.66 -3.61 5.86
N VAL A 60 -2.71 -2.78 4.82
CA VAL A 60 -2.71 -1.31 4.99
C VAL A 60 -3.98 -0.87 5.71
N GLN A 61 -5.16 -1.32 5.27
CA GLN A 61 -6.43 -0.96 5.90
C GLN A 61 -6.52 -1.40 7.36
N ARG A 62 -5.99 -2.57 7.73
CA ARG A 62 -5.94 -3.03 9.13
C ARG A 62 -5.11 -2.07 9.99
N ALA A 63 -4.04 -1.52 9.43
CA ALA A 63 -3.12 -0.64 10.13
C ALA A 63 -3.64 0.80 10.25
N LEU A 64 -4.60 1.17 9.39
CA LEU A 64 -5.26 2.47 9.43
C LEU A 64 -6.49 2.43 10.37
N PRO A 65 -6.75 3.51 11.12
CA PRO A 65 -7.97 3.60 11.93
C PRO A 65 -9.22 3.64 11.03
N LYS A 66 -10.30 2.97 11.47
CA LYS A 66 -11.58 2.98 10.76
C LYS A 66 -12.12 4.41 10.67
N GLY A 67 -12.37 4.89 9.45
CA GLY A 67 -12.90 6.24 9.18
C GLY A 67 -11.89 7.22 8.58
N SER A 68 -10.83 6.74 7.94
CA SER A 68 -9.80 7.54 7.26
C SER A 68 -10.05 7.71 5.75
N ASP A 69 -11.24 7.32 5.27
CA ASP A 69 -11.64 7.41 3.86
C ASP A 69 -12.04 8.85 3.47
#